data_AF-A0A0G3G3P4-F1
#
_entry.id   AF-A0A0G3G3P4-F1
#
_cell.length_a   1.000
_cell.length_b   1.000
_cell.length_c   1.000
_cell.angle_alpha   90.00
_cell.angle_beta   90.00
_cell.angle_gamma   90.00
#
_symmetry.space_group_name_H-M   'P 1'
#
loop_
_entity.id
_entity.type
_entity.pdbx_description
1 polymer ?
#
loop_
_entity_poly.entity_id
_entity_poly.type
_entity_poly.pdbx_seq_one_letter_code
_entity_poly.pdbx_strand_id
1 'polypeptide(L)' 'MTELTLYHRESCGLCHDMLAEIMALKSRYTFALTVVDIDEHPDLQARFNVKVPVLAVDDDILCCHFLDRKALLDLLAPA' A
#
# COMPACT_ATOMS: atom_id res chain seq x y z
N MET A 1 -11.46 7.17 -9.03
CA MET A 1 -10.04 7.55 -9.13
C MET A 1 -9.33 6.66 -8.14
N THR A 2 -8.34 5.86 -8.55
CA THR A 2 -7.82 4.79 -7.70
C THR A 2 -7.15 5.36 -6.45
N GLU A 3 -7.61 4.95 -5.27
CA GLU A 3 -7.04 5.35 -3.97
C GLU A 3 -6.25 4.18 -3.38
N LEU A 4 -4.94 4.34 -3.29
CA LEU A 4 -4.04 3.40 -2.65
C LEU A 4 -3.80 3.84 -1.21
N THR A 5 -4.04 2.94 -0.26
CA THR A 5 -3.70 3.16 1.16
C THR A 5 -2.63 2.17 1.58
N LEU A 6 -1.44 2.68 1.88
CA LEU A 6 -0.33 1.90 2.39
C LEU A 6 -0.31 1.98 3.92
N TYR A 7 -0.69 0.89 4.57
CA TYR A 7 -0.52 0.71 5.99
C TYR A 7 0.91 0.25 6.29
N HIS A 8 1.66 1.08 6.99
CA HIS A 8 3.06 0.82 7.32
C HIS A 8 3.32 0.94 8.82
N ARG A 9 4.53 0.55 9.22
CA ARG A 9 5.10 0.86 10.53
C ARG A 9 6.55 1.30 10.33
N GLU A 10 7.03 2.24 11.14
CA GLU A 10 8.39 2.80 11.00
C GLU A 10 9.51 1.74 11.02
N SER A 11 9.33 0.62 11.73
CA SER A 11 10.36 -0.42 11.89
C SER A 11 10.53 -1.40 10.71
N CYS A 12 10.01 -1.10 9.51
CA CYS A 12 10.02 -2.06 8.40
C CYS A 12 10.70 -1.53 7.12
N GLY A 13 11.88 -2.06 6.80
CA GLY A 13 12.60 -1.72 5.56
C GLY A 13 11.85 -2.07 4.27
N LEU A 14 10.96 -3.08 4.31
CA LEU A 14 10.13 -3.49 3.16
C LEU A 14 9.12 -2.40 2.75
N CYS A 15 8.69 -1.54 3.68
CA CYS A 15 7.78 -0.43 3.37
C CYS A 15 8.44 0.57 2.42
N HIS A 16 9.74 0.81 2.57
CA HIS A 16 10.48 1.76 1.74
C HIS A 16 10.60 1.28 0.30
N ASP A 17 10.85 -0.03 0.10
CA ASP A 17 10.92 -0.66 -1.22
C ASP A 17 9.57 -0.58 -1.94
N MET A 18 8.49 -0.99 -1.27
CA MET A 18 7.12 -0.90 -1.79
C MET A 18 6.73 0.53 -2.16
N LEU A 19 7.05 1.50 -1.30
CA LEU A 19 6.73 2.92 -1.53
C LEU A 19 7.53 3.50 -2.70
N ALA A 20 8.81 3.14 -2.86
CA ALA A 20 9.62 3.55 -4.00
C ALA A 20 9.02 3.05 -5.32
N GLU A 21 8.52 1.83 -5.35
CA GLU A 21 7.91 1.26 -6.56
C GLU A 21 6.54 1.86 -6.88
N ILE A 22 5.71 2.11 -5.87
CA ILE A 22 4.46 2.86 -6.06
C ILE A 22 4.77 4.28 -6.55
N MET A 23 5.76 4.97 -5.98
CA MET A 23 6.15 6.30 -6.46
C MET A 23 6.59 6.29 -7.93
N ALA A 24 7.32 5.26 -8.37
CA ALA A 24 7.69 5.10 -9.78
C ALA A 24 6.46 4.96 -10.69
N LEU A 25 5.41 4.27 -10.23
CA LEU A 25 4.14 4.15 -10.95
C LEU A 25 3.36 5.46 -10.98
N LYS A 26 3.48 6.31 -9.97
CA LYS A 26 2.82 7.63 -9.90
C LYS A 26 3.24 8.58 -11.03
N SER A 27 4.42 8.36 -11.61
CA SER A 27 4.89 9.07 -12.82
C SER A 27 4.11 8.66 -14.07
N ARG A 28 3.58 7.44 -14.09
CA ARG A 28 2.97 6.79 -15.26
C ARG A 28 1.44 6.69 -15.17
N TYR A 29 0.91 6.67 -13.95
CA TYR A 29 -0.51 6.54 -13.63
C TYR A 29 -0.90 7.57 -12.57
N THR A 30 -2.11 8.11 -12.67
CA THR A 30 -2.64 9.07 -11.70
C THR A 30 -3.52 8.35 -10.67
N PHE A 31 -3.01 8.20 -9.45
CA PHE A 31 -3.73 7.63 -8.32
C PHE A 31 -3.39 8.41 -7.04
N ALA A 32 -4.28 8.34 -6.06
CA ALA A 32 -4.03 8.85 -4.72
C ALA A 32 -3.26 7.80 -3.93
N LEU A 33 -2.23 8.21 -3.19
CA LEU A 33 -1.49 7.34 -2.28
C LEU A 33 -1.53 7.97 -0.90
N THR A 34 -2.16 7.27 0.03
CA THR A 34 -2.27 7.61 1.44
C THR A 34 -1.39 6.64 2.22
N VAL A 35 -0.55 7.17 3.09
CA VAL A 35 0.35 6.38 3.91
C VAL A 35 -0.16 6.51 5.35
N VAL A 36 -0.57 5.40 5.94
CA VAL A 36 -1.19 5.36 7.28
C VAL A 36 -0.29 4.53 8.19
N ASP A 37 0.16 5.12 9.28
CA ASP A 37 0.92 4.40 10.28
C ASP A 37 -0.03 3.61 11.18
N ILE A 38 0.16 2.28 11.26
CA ILE A 38 -0.71 1.44 12.08
C ILE A 38 -0.43 1.58 13.58
N ASP A 39 0.70 2.15 13.98
CA ASP A 39 1.06 2.38 15.39
C ASP A 39 0.20 3.50 15.99
N GLU A 40 -0.19 4.49 15.18
CA GLU A 40 -1.10 5.56 15.58
C GLU A 40 -2.54 5.08 15.79
N HIS A 41 -2.89 3.90 15.27
CA HIS A 41 -4.25 3.35 15.29
C HIS A 41 -4.29 1.97 15.96
N PRO A 42 -4.65 1.87 17.24
CA PRO A 42 -4.64 0.59 17.97
C PRO A 42 -5.53 -0.49 17.33
N ASP A 43 -6.63 -0.13 16.70
CA ASP A 43 -7.50 -1.06 15.94
C ASP A 43 -6.79 -1.67 14.72
N LEU A 44 -6.07 -0.83 13.95
CA LEU A 44 -5.28 -1.28 12.80
C LEU A 44 -4.05 -2.06 13.27
N GLN A 45 -3.41 -1.62 14.35
CA GLN A 45 -2.31 -2.35 14.96
C GLN A 45 -2.74 -3.76 15.36
N ALA A 46 -3.88 -3.93 16.04
CA ALA A 46 -4.39 -5.25 16.42
C ALA A 46 -4.73 -6.13 15.20
N ARG A 47 -5.22 -5.54 14.11
CA ARG A 47 -5.67 -6.24 12.90
C ARG A 47 -4.52 -6.58 11.93
N PHE A 48 -3.50 -5.71 11.86
CA PHE A 48 -2.39 -5.76 10.91
C PHE A 48 -1.01 -5.90 11.56
N ASN A 49 -0.92 -6.13 12.88
CA ASN A 49 0.31 -6.15 13.68
C ASN A 49 1.49 -6.85 13.00
N VAL A 50 1.22 -8.01 12.42
CA VAL A 50 2.21 -8.87 11.73
C VAL A 50 2.07 -8.89 10.22
N LYS A 51 1.08 -8.17 9.65
CA LYS A 51 0.74 -8.20 8.21
C LYS A 51 1.32 -7.02 7.43
N VAL A 52 1.82 -5.99 8.12
CA VAL A 52 2.45 -4.84 7.47
C VAL A 52 3.76 -5.21 6.74
N PRO A 53 4.05 -4.58 5.59
CA PRO A 53 3.24 -3.58 4.88
C PRO A 53 1.94 -4.16 4.29
N VAL A 54 0.83 -3.43 4.43
CA VAL A 54 -0.46 -3.78 3.80
C VAL A 54 -0.84 -2.70 2.82
N LEU A 55 -1.12 -3.09 1.57
CA LEU A 55 -1.61 -2.18 0.54
C LEU A 55 -3.09 -2.45 0.31
N ALA A 56 -3.91 -1.44 0.54
CA ALA A 56 -5.32 -1.42 0.18
C ALA A 56 -5.54 -0.53 -1.04
N VAL A 57 -6.53 -0.89 -1.86
CA VAL A 57 -6.95 -0.13 -3.03
C VAL A 57 -8.46 0.03 -2.99
N ASP A 58 -8.95 1.27 -3.03
CA ASP A 58 -10.38 1.59 -3.03
C ASP A 58 -11.12 0.94 -1.83
N ASP A 59 -10.49 0.99 -0.64
CA ASP A 59 -10.93 0.34 0.61
C ASP A 59 -10.73 -1.19 0.68
N ASP A 60 -10.39 -1.86 -0.42
CA ASP A 60 -10.18 -3.31 -0.46
C ASP A 60 -8.70 -3.71 -0.25
N ILE A 61 -8.42 -4.78 0.49
CA ILE A 61 -7.03 -5.19 0.75
C ILE A 61 -6.51 -5.97 -0.44
N LEU A 62 -5.63 -5.32 -1.21
CA LEU A 62 -4.97 -5.96 -2.33
C LEU A 62 -3.96 -7.00 -1.83
N CYS A 63 -3.00 -6.58 -1.00
CA CYS A 63 -1.89 -7.43 -0.59
C CYS A 63 -1.33 -7.08 0.80
N CYS A 64 -0.70 -8.07 1.43
CA CYS A 64 0.04 -7.94 2.69
C CYS A 64 1.46 -8.50 2.50
N HIS A 65 2.43 -8.03 3.29
CA HIS A 65 3.87 -8.39 3.27
C HIS A 65 4.66 -8.00 2.03
N PHE A 66 4.14 -8.28 0.83
CA PHE A 66 4.84 -8.06 -0.44
C PHE A 66 3.98 -7.25 -1.41
N LEU A 67 4.62 -6.37 -2.17
CA LEU A 67 3.93 -5.61 -3.21
C LEU A 67 3.63 -6.51 -4.39
N ASP A 68 2.36 -6.82 -4.60
CA ASP A 68 1.94 -7.50 -5.82
C ASP A 68 1.82 -6.48 -6.95
N ARG A 69 2.99 -6.17 -7.51
CA ARG A 69 3.18 -5.22 -8.60
C ARG A 69 2.24 -5.52 -9.77
N LYS A 70 1.99 -6.80 -10.04
CA LYS A 70 1.19 -7.26 -11.15
C LYS A 70 -0.28 -6.94 -10.95
N ALA A 71 -0.84 -7.26 -9.78
CA ALA A 71 -2.21 -6.91 -9.42
C ALA A 71 -2.43 -5.39 -9.39
N LEU A 72 -1.46 -4.64 -8.85
CA LEU A 72 -1.52 -3.17 -8.84
C LEU A 72 -1.50 -2.59 -10.25
N LEU A 73 -0.62 -3.09 -11.13
CA LEU A 73 -0.54 -2.65 -12.52
C LEU A 73 -1.82 -2.97 -13.29
N ASP A 74 -2.42 -4.14 -13.07
CA ASP A 74 -3.69 -4.54 -13.70
C ASP A 74 -4.82 -3.58 -13.32
N LEU A 75 -4.86 -3.15 -12.05
CA LEU A 75 -5.85 -2.18 -11.56
C LEU A 75 -5.63 -0.76 -12.10
N LEU A 76 -4.37 -0.36 -12.31
CA LEU A 76 -3.98 0.97 -12.79
C LEU A 76 -3.99 1.08 -14.32
N ALA A 77 -3.83 -0.04 -15.03
CA ALA A 77 -3.84 -0.06 -16.48
C ALA A 77 -5.25 0.27 -17.00
N PRO A 78 -5.42 1.33 -17.81
CA PRO A 78 -6.65 1.49 -18.57
C PRO A 78 -6.71 0.37 -19.60
N ALA A 79 -7.77 -0.44 -19.54
CA ALA A 79 -8.07 -1.48 -20.53
C ALA A 79 -8.22 -0.89 -21.95
#